data_AF-A0A7W0JS97-F1
#
_entry.id   AF-A0A7W0JS97-F1
#
_cell.length_a   1.000
_cell.length_b   1.000
_cell.length_c   1.000
_cell.angle_alpha   90.00
_cell.angle_beta   90.00
_cell.angle_gamma   90.00
#
_symmetry.space_group_name_H-M   'P 1'
#
loop_
_entity.id
_entity.type
_entity.pdbx_description
1 polymer ?
#
loop_
_entity_poly.entity_id
_entity_poly.type
_entity_poly.pdbx_seq_one_letter_code
_entity_poly.pdbx_strand_id
1 'polypeptide(L)'
;MKRFLRVLMALLAISVSSFSALAQRQATSDKDPRLFALEDLRPGMKGLARTVFSGTETQEFGVEILGVLPGFPGPRQSAIIARLSGSNVEKTGVFAGMSGSPVYVDGRLVGAIAFSFPFSKEPIAGITPIKQMIDI
;
A
#
# COMPACT_ATOMS: atom_id res chain seq x y z
N MET A 1 -58.12 5.65 -25.31
CA MET A 1 -57.24 4.46 -25.13
C MET A 1 -55.81 4.66 -25.65
N LYS A 2 -55.58 5.11 -26.90
CA LYS A 2 -54.22 5.25 -27.48
C LYS A 2 -53.32 6.32 -26.81
N ARG A 3 -53.90 7.38 -26.24
CA ARG A 3 -53.14 8.43 -25.51
C ARG A 3 -52.67 7.96 -24.13
N PHE A 4 -53.49 7.16 -23.43
CA PHE A 4 -53.17 6.61 -22.11
C PHE A 4 -52.05 5.55 -22.19
N LEU A 5 -52.06 4.72 -23.24
CA LEU A 5 -51.01 3.73 -23.50
C LEU A 5 -49.65 4.37 -23.84
N ARG A 6 -49.64 5.54 -24.50
CA ARG A 6 -48.41 6.30 -24.79
C ARG A 6 -47.80 6.94 -23.55
N VAL A 7 -48.62 7.41 -22.62
CA VAL A 7 -48.16 7.99 -21.35
C VAL A 7 -47.58 6.90 -20.44
N LEU A 8 -48.20 5.72 -20.38
CA LEU A 8 -47.71 4.58 -19.61
C LEU A 8 -46.37 4.03 -20.16
N MET A 9 -46.23 3.95 -21.48
CA MET A 9 -44.97 3.55 -22.13
C MET A 9 -43.86 4.60 -21.94
N ALA A 10 -44.18 5.89 -21.92
CA ALA A 10 -43.22 6.96 -21.65
C ALA A 10 -42.73 6.93 -20.19
N LEU A 11 -43.62 6.68 -19.23
CA LEU A 11 -43.25 6.54 -17.81
C LEU A 11 -42.37 5.30 -17.56
N LEU A 12 -42.64 4.19 -18.25
CA LEU A 12 -41.82 2.97 -18.15
C LEU A 12 -40.42 3.14 -18.81
N ALA A 13 -40.33 3.90 -19.90
CA ALA A 13 -39.06 4.23 -20.54
C ALA A 13 -38.18 5.18 -19.69
N ILE A 14 -38.80 6.09 -18.93
CA ILE A 14 -38.10 6.99 -17.98
C ILE A 14 -37.60 6.23 -16.75
N SER A 15 -38.32 5.20 -16.28
CA SER A 15 -37.84 4.37 -15.16
C SER A 15 -36.67 3.45 -15.53
N VAL A 16 -36.60 2.97 -16.77
CA VAL A 16 -35.49 2.11 -17.23
C VAL A 16 -34.21 2.92 -17.46
N SER A 17 -34.33 4.17 -17.92
CA SER A 17 -33.17 5.05 -18.19
C SER A 17 -32.55 5.65 -16.92
N SER A 18 -33.29 5.67 -15.80
CA SER A 18 -32.79 6.16 -14.51
C SER A 18 -32.02 5.09 -13.71
N PHE A 19 -32.21 3.80 -14.01
CA PHE A 19 -31.53 2.70 -13.31
C PHE A 19 -30.10 2.45 -13.83
N SER A 20 -29.81 2.77 -15.10
CA SER A 20 -28.45 2.64 -15.67
C SER A 20 -27.50 3.76 -15.24
N ALA A 21 -28.00 4.91 -14.77
CA ALA A 21 -27.16 6.04 -14.37
C ALA A 21 -26.55 5.87 -12.96
N LEU A 22 -27.17 5.08 -12.07
CA LEU A 22 -26.62 4.79 -10.73
C LEU A 22 -25.60 3.65 -10.71
N ALA A 23 -25.61 2.75 -11.69
CA ALA A 23 -24.69 1.61 -11.75
C ALA A 23 -23.28 1.99 -12.25
N GLN A 24 -23.13 3.17 -12.88
CA GLN A 24 -21.88 3.62 -13.48
C GLN A 24 -21.06 4.56 -12.57
N ARG A 25 -21.27 4.53 -11.23
CA ARG A 25 -20.25 5.01 -10.29
C ARG A 25 -19.30 3.85 -9.94
N GLN A 26 -18.64 3.30 -10.95
CA GLN A 26 -17.36 2.65 -10.68
C GLN A 26 -16.42 3.75 -10.24
N ALA A 27 -16.16 3.80 -8.94
CA ALA A 27 -15.06 4.56 -8.38
C ALA A 27 -13.77 4.05 -9.06
N THR A 28 -13.33 4.75 -10.10
CA THR A 28 -11.94 4.71 -10.52
C THR A 28 -11.18 5.38 -9.38
N SER A 29 -10.88 4.59 -8.35
CA SER A 29 -9.89 4.99 -7.37
C SER A 29 -8.64 5.32 -8.18
N ASP A 30 -8.17 6.55 -8.04
CA ASP A 30 -6.93 7.10 -8.59
C ASP A 30 -5.73 6.39 -7.94
N LYS A 31 -5.70 5.05 -8.04
CA LYS A 31 -4.66 4.18 -7.52
C LYS A 31 -3.67 4.02 -8.66
N ASP A 32 -2.59 4.80 -8.62
CA ASP A 32 -1.41 4.52 -9.43
C ASP A 32 -1.07 3.03 -9.27
N PRO A 33 -1.12 2.22 -10.34
CA PRO A 33 -0.93 0.77 -10.24
C PRO A 33 0.43 0.40 -9.68
N ARG A 34 1.41 1.31 -9.73
CA ARG A 34 2.76 1.14 -9.19
C ARG A 34 2.80 1.22 -7.66
N LEU A 35 1.77 1.75 -7.02
CA LEU A 35 1.70 1.91 -5.56
C LEU A 35 0.89 0.78 -4.94
N PHE A 36 1.38 0.21 -3.86
CA PHE A 36 0.67 -0.78 -3.07
C PHE A 36 -0.22 -0.08 -2.05
N ALA A 37 -1.50 -0.42 -2.03
CA ALA A 37 -2.46 0.20 -1.13
C ALA A 37 -2.30 -0.35 0.30
N LEU A 38 -2.19 0.56 1.28
CA LEU A 38 -1.94 0.21 2.68
C LEU A 38 -3.03 -0.71 3.24
N GLU A 39 -4.29 -0.45 2.88
CA GLU A 39 -5.46 -1.23 3.29
C GLU A 39 -5.46 -2.68 2.75
N ASP A 40 -4.64 -2.97 1.73
CA ASP A 40 -4.55 -4.30 1.12
C ASP A 40 -3.39 -5.13 1.73
N LEU A 41 -2.49 -4.51 2.52
CA LEU A 41 -1.40 -5.23 3.18
C LEU A 41 -1.91 -6.21 4.23
N ARG A 42 -1.36 -7.42 4.24
CA ARG A 42 -1.66 -8.47 5.22
C ARG A 42 -0.36 -9.04 5.79
N PRO A 43 -0.37 -9.47 7.08
CA PRO A 43 0.74 -10.24 7.63
C PRO A 43 1.09 -11.47 6.77
N GLY A 44 2.38 -11.79 6.67
CA GLY A 44 2.92 -12.89 5.87
C GLY A 44 3.14 -12.56 4.39
N MET A 45 2.68 -11.40 3.89
CA MET A 45 3.01 -10.94 2.55
C MET A 45 4.53 -10.77 2.41
N LYS A 46 5.07 -11.22 1.29
CA LYS A 46 6.50 -11.17 0.99
C LYS A 46 6.81 -10.10 -0.04
N GLY A 47 7.98 -9.52 0.08
CA GLY A 47 8.44 -8.43 -0.73
C GLY A 47 9.96 -8.36 -0.82
N LEU A 48 10.41 -7.33 -1.52
CA LEU A 48 11.82 -7.01 -1.68
C LEU A 48 12.06 -5.57 -1.25
N ALA A 49 13.21 -5.32 -0.64
CA ALA A 49 13.71 -3.99 -0.38
C ALA A 49 15.11 -3.83 -0.94
N ARG A 50 15.51 -2.58 -1.16
CA ARG A 50 16.80 -2.24 -1.78
C ARG A 50 17.56 -1.26 -0.93
N THR A 51 18.84 -1.50 -0.70
CA THR A 51 19.71 -0.57 0.01
C THR A 51 21.16 -0.71 -0.48
N VAL A 52 22.03 0.19 -0.05
CA VAL A 52 23.48 0.10 -0.25
C VAL A 52 24.12 -0.22 1.09
N PHE A 53 24.67 -1.43 1.24
CA PHE A 53 25.37 -1.83 2.46
C PHE A 53 26.81 -1.31 2.51
N SER A 54 27.45 -1.14 1.35
CA SER A 54 28.82 -0.64 1.23
C SER A 54 29.07 -0.08 -0.17
N GLY A 55 29.92 0.94 -0.26
CA GLY A 55 30.25 1.59 -1.53
C GLY A 55 29.02 2.23 -2.17
N THR A 56 28.70 1.83 -3.39
CA THR A 56 27.60 2.39 -4.19
C THR A 56 26.68 1.33 -4.79
N GLU A 57 26.96 0.05 -4.54
CA GLU A 57 26.19 -1.06 -5.13
C GLU A 57 24.88 -1.26 -4.38
N THR A 58 23.77 -1.18 -5.12
CA THR A 58 22.44 -1.47 -4.59
C THR A 58 22.24 -2.98 -4.50
N GLN A 59 21.81 -3.46 -3.34
CA GLN A 59 21.53 -4.87 -3.10
C GLN A 59 20.08 -5.06 -2.67
N GLU A 60 19.48 -6.16 -3.15
CA GLU A 60 18.13 -6.57 -2.78
C GLU A 60 18.15 -7.52 -1.57
N PHE A 61 17.13 -7.42 -0.74
CA PHE A 61 16.91 -8.32 0.39
C PHE A 61 15.42 -8.54 0.62
N GLY A 62 15.10 -9.64 1.29
CA GLY A 62 13.73 -10.08 1.53
C GLY A 62 13.03 -9.25 2.61
N VAL A 63 11.74 -9.08 2.43
CA VAL A 63 10.82 -8.43 3.39
C VAL A 63 9.63 -9.34 3.63
N GLU A 64 9.26 -9.54 4.88
CA GLU A 64 8.00 -10.15 5.28
C GLU A 64 7.20 -9.15 6.12
N ILE A 65 5.99 -8.84 5.68
CA ILE A 65 5.09 -7.94 6.40
C ILE A 65 4.59 -8.64 7.66
N LEU A 66 4.79 -8.03 8.82
CA LEU A 66 4.28 -8.53 10.10
C LEU A 66 2.94 -7.89 10.46
N GLY A 67 2.70 -6.67 9.99
CA GLY A 67 1.42 -5.98 10.18
C GLY A 67 1.50 -4.47 9.93
N VAL A 68 0.39 -3.79 10.14
CA VAL A 68 0.28 -2.34 10.09
C VAL A 68 -0.08 -1.83 11.48
N LEU A 69 0.68 -0.86 11.97
CA LEU A 69 0.47 -0.17 13.23
C LEU A 69 -0.15 1.21 12.98
N PRO A 70 -1.48 1.37 13.14
CA PRO A 70 -2.14 2.66 13.00
C PRO A 70 -1.86 3.56 14.21
N GLY A 71 -1.88 4.87 13.99
CA GLY A 71 -1.64 5.88 15.03
C GLY A 71 -0.18 6.07 15.40
N PHE A 72 0.76 5.51 14.63
CA PHE A 72 2.20 5.64 14.85
C PHE A 72 2.89 6.27 13.63
N PRO A 73 3.86 7.18 13.82
CA PRO A 73 4.30 7.74 15.12
C PRO A 73 3.35 8.80 15.68
N GLY A 74 2.27 9.14 14.98
CA GLY A 74 1.27 10.09 15.46
C GLY A 74 -0.15 9.86 14.91
N PRO A 75 -1.12 10.70 15.33
CA PRO A 75 -2.50 10.60 14.87
C PRO A 75 -2.61 10.68 13.34
N ARG A 76 -3.46 9.82 12.76
CA ARG A 76 -3.70 9.70 11.32
C ARG A 76 -2.47 9.24 10.50
N GLN A 77 -1.40 8.82 11.15
CA GLN A 77 -0.28 8.13 10.51
C GLN A 77 -0.34 6.64 10.81
N SER A 78 0.35 5.85 10.00
CA SER A 78 0.57 4.43 10.19
C SER A 78 2.04 4.10 9.93
N ALA A 79 2.50 3.03 10.56
CA ALA A 79 3.77 2.38 10.23
C ALA A 79 3.50 0.93 9.84
N ILE A 80 4.19 0.44 8.82
CA ILE A 80 4.20 -0.97 8.47
C ILE A 80 5.36 -1.61 9.22
N ILE A 81 5.10 -2.74 9.88
CA ILE A 81 6.13 -3.51 10.58
C ILE A 81 6.51 -4.69 9.71
N ALA A 82 7.81 -4.88 9.49
CA ALA A 82 8.31 -5.97 8.66
C ALA A 82 9.57 -6.61 9.23
N ARG A 83 9.74 -7.90 8.93
CA ARG A 83 10.96 -8.66 9.16
C ARG A 83 11.78 -8.69 7.89
N LEU A 84 13.08 -8.46 7.99
CA LEU A 84 14.00 -8.48 6.85
C LEU A 84 14.76 -9.81 6.81
N SER A 85 15.23 -10.24 5.63
CA SER A 85 16.00 -11.48 5.49
C SER A 85 16.93 -11.45 4.26
N GLY A 86 17.95 -12.30 4.25
CA GLY A 86 18.92 -12.38 3.16
C GLY A 86 19.91 -11.22 3.07
N SER A 87 20.85 -11.31 2.11
CA SER A 87 21.95 -10.36 1.95
C SER A 87 22.68 -10.11 3.29
N ASN A 88 23.10 -8.88 3.56
CA ASN A 88 23.80 -8.51 4.78
C ASN A 88 22.88 -8.16 5.95
N VAL A 89 21.55 -8.06 5.74
CA VAL A 89 20.62 -7.61 6.78
C VAL A 89 20.51 -8.57 7.96
N GLU A 90 20.77 -9.87 7.73
CA GLU A 90 20.82 -10.89 8.78
C GLU A 90 21.98 -10.67 9.76
N LYS A 91 23.04 -10.01 9.33
CA LYS A 91 24.22 -9.68 10.14
C LYS A 91 24.13 -8.29 10.73
N THR A 92 23.69 -7.31 9.93
CA THR A 92 23.71 -5.89 10.32
C THR A 92 22.48 -5.47 11.10
N GLY A 93 21.36 -6.18 10.94
CA GLY A 93 20.06 -5.63 11.29
C GLY A 93 19.72 -4.38 10.47
N VAL A 94 18.76 -3.61 10.96
CA VAL A 94 18.44 -2.27 10.43
C VAL A 94 19.39 -1.26 11.07
N PHE A 95 20.20 -0.60 10.26
CA PHE A 95 21.24 0.34 10.69
C PHE A 95 20.91 1.78 10.29
N ALA A 96 21.59 2.75 10.92
CA ALA A 96 21.46 4.16 10.57
C ALA A 96 21.93 4.41 9.13
N GLY A 97 21.11 5.10 8.33
CA GLY A 97 21.34 5.29 6.89
C GLY A 97 20.52 4.36 6.00
N MET A 98 19.91 3.31 6.56
CA MET A 98 18.94 2.48 5.82
C MET A 98 17.58 3.20 5.62
N SER A 99 17.34 4.30 6.35
CA SER A 99 16.13 5.11 6.20
C SER A 99 16.01 5.63 4.76
N GLY A 100 14.82 5.52 4.18
CA GLY A 100 14.55 5.84 2.77
C GLY A 100 14.68 4.64 1.81
N SER A 101 15.20 3.50 2.26
CA SER A 101 15.29 2.29 1.43
C SER A 101 13.90 1.85 0.97
N PRO A 102 13.63 1.75 -0.35
CA PRO A 102 12.30 1.45 -0.85
C PRO A 102 11.94 -0.02 -0.64
N VAL A 103 10.66 -0.27 -0.34
CA VAL A 103 10.09 -1.59 -0.08
C VAL A 103 8.97 -1.87 -1.08
N TYR A 104 8.98 -3.06 -1.68
CA TYR A 104 8.03 -3.48 -2.70
C TYR A 104 7.37 -4.80 -2.33
N VAL A 105 6.08 -4.92 -2.64
CA VAL A 105 5.32 -6.19 -2.62
C VAL A 105 4.66 -6.33 -3.98
N ASP A 106 4.78 -7.50 -4.61
CA ASP A 106 4.30 -7.77 -5.97
C ASP A 106 4.76 -6.73 -7.01
N GLY A 107 6.01 -6.24 -6.86
CA GLY A 107 6.59 -5.21 -7.73
C GLY A 107 6.02 -3.79 -7.54
N ARG A 108 5.09 -3.60 -6.60
CA ARG A 108 4.46 -2.32 -6.29
C ARG A 108 5.08 -1.71 -5.05
N LEU A 109 5.33 -0.40 -5.08
CA LEU A 109 5.96 0.34 -4.00
C LEU A 109 5.02 0.42 -2.80
N VAL A 110 5.46 -0.13 -1.67
CA VAL A 110 4.73 -0.14 -0.39
C VAL A 110 5.08 1.08 0.45
N GLY A 111 6.35 1.48 0.44
CA GLY A 111 6.86 2.53 1.32
C GLY A 111 8.37 2.51 1.39
N ALA A 112 8.91 3.15 2.43
CA ALA A 112 10.34 3.18 2.70
C ALA A 112 10.65 2.82 4.15
N ILE A 113 11.74 2.08 4.38
CA ILE A 113 12.27 1.81 5.73
C ILE A 113 12.53 3.16 6.41
N ALA A 114 12.12 3.30 7.66
CA ALA A 114 12.19 4.57 8.39
C ALA A 114 12.90 4.44 9.74
N PHE A 115 12.71 3.32 10.43
CA PHE A 115 13.29 3.10 11.76
C PHE A 115 13.48 1.62 12.07
N SER A 116 14.28 1.35 13.10
CA SER A 116 14.50 0.02 13.66
C SER A 116 13.86 -0.11 15.04
N PHE A 117 13.84 -1.34 15.56
CA PHE A 117 13.48 -1.62 16.94
C PHE A 117 14.75 -1.94 17.73
N PRO A 118 15.21 -1.03 18.62
CA PRO A 118 16.38 -1.27 19.45
C PRO A 118 16.24 -2.60 20.21
N PHE A 119 17.34 -3.35 20.30
CA PHE A 119 17.43 -4.64 21.00
C PHE A 119 16.60 -5.79 20.41
N SER A 120 15.98 -5.62 19.23
CA SER A 120 15.39 -6.75 18.52
C SER A 120 16.47 -7.79 18.18
N LYS A 121 16.17 -9.07 18.44
CA LYS A 121 17.04 -10.21 18.08
C LYS A 121 16.99 -10.53 16.58
N GLU A 122 15.98 -10.00 15.91
CA GLU A 122 15.72 -10.21 14.49
C GLU A 122 15.71 -8.85 13.78
N PRO A 123 16.02 -8.79 12.47
CA PRO A 123 16.07 -7.54 11.73
C PRO A 123 14.64 -7.02 11.45
N ILE A 124 14.05 -6.34 12.43
CA ILE A 124 12.71 -5.75 12.32
C ILE A 124 12.82 -4.28 11.93
N ALA A 125 12.07 -3.90 10.90
CA ALA A 125 11.98 -2.55 10.39
C ALA A 125 10.57 -1.97 10.59
N GLY A 126 10.53 -0.68 10.90
CA GLY A 126 9.38 0.17 10.66
C GLY A 126 9.48 0.84 9.30
N ILE A 127 8.41 0.81 8.53
CA ILE A 127 8.31 1.32 7.17
C ILE A 127 7.22 2.39 7.13
N THR A 128 7.55 3.57 6.59
CA THR A 128 6.55 4.62 6.31
C THR A 128 5.79 4.25 5.03
N PRO A 129 4.45 4.13 5.06
CA PRO A 129 3.65 3.83 3.87
C PRO A 129 3.82 4.90 2.78
N ILE A 130 3.87 4.46 1.52
CA ILE A 130 4.09 5.38 0.38
C ILE A 130 3.00 6.45 0.27
N LYS A 131 1.75 6.10 0.59
CA LYS A 131 0.63 7.05 0.58
C LYS A 131 0.91 8.25 1.48
N GLN A 132 1.44 8.01 2.68
CA GLN A 132 1.80 9.09 3.62
C GLN A 132 2.96 9.96 3.14
N MET A 133 3.81 9.46 2.24
CA MET A 133 4.93 10.22 1.69
C MET A 133 4.50 11.12 0.54
N ILE A 134 3.46 10.72 -0.20
CA ILE A 134 2.94 11.47 -1.36
C ILE A 134 1.92 12.53 -0.91
N ASP A 135 1.14 12.25 0.13
CA ASP A 135 0.09 13.15 0.65
C ASP A 135 0.65 14.32 1.49
N ILE A 136 1.96 14.58 1.46
CA ILE A 136 2.63 15.67 2.23
C ILE A 136 2.31 17.04 1.62
#